data_AF-A0A5C6M179-F1
#
_entry.id   AF-A0A5C6M179-F1
#
_cell.length_a   1.000
_cell.length_b   1.000
_cell.length_c   1.000
_cell.angle_alpha   90.00
_cell.angle_beta   90.00
_cell.angle_gamma   90.00
#
_symmetry.space_group_name_H-M   'P 1'
#
loop_
_entity.id
_entity.type
_entity.pdbx_description
1 polymer ?
#
loop_
_entity_poly.entity_id
_entity_poly.type
_entity_poly.pdbx_seq_one_letter_code
_entity_poly.pdbx_strand_id
1 'polypeptide(L)'
;MKFSISNLGAIDRAEVELGNLTLICGENNSGKTYVSYAIYGFLQFWHDGFHPSLPYEALVEIRDRFEAAVDISNYLSNPRLILDDACEEYTKNLPTVFASAVGRFKDTLISFSIDSQPAPQSFERLFKVGEAEFVVTKAEGATELLVSAVSLSTKMINLPLG
;
A
#
# COMPACT_ATOMS: atom_id res chain seq x y z
N MET A 1 -6.89 -12.42 8.11
CA MET A 1 -5.70 -11.67 7.64
C MET A 1 -4.50 -12.15 8.45
N LYS A 2 -3.32 -12.27 7.84
CA LYS A 2 -2.11 -12.72 8.53
C LYS A 2 -0.93 -11.82 8.19
N PHE A 3 -0.23 -11.37 9.23
CA PHE A 3 0.99 -10.58 9.15
C PHE A 3 2.17 -11.40 9.68
N SER A 4 3.23 -11.52 8.88
CA SER A 4 4.42 -12.29 9.25
C SER A 4 5.67 -11.41 9.21
N ILE A 5 6.53 -11.62 10.20
CA ILE A 5 7.77 -10.86 10.42
C ILE A 5 8.91 -11.86 10.55
N SER A 6 10.04 -11.59 9.90
CA SER A 6 11.31 -12.29 10.13
C SER A 6 12.43 -11.29 10.36
N ASN A 7 13.36 -11.63 11.27
CA ASN A 7 14.57 -10.86 11.60
C ASN A 7 14.28 -9.38 11.94
N LEU A 8 13.32 -9.11 12.82
CA LEU A 8 13.01 -7.76 13.29
C LEU A 8 13.47 -7.58 14.75
N GLY A 9 14.64 -6.98 14.93
CA GLY A 9 15.21 -6.79 16.26
C GLY A 9 15.52 -8.12 16.95
N ALA A 10 14.83 -8.43 18.05
CA ALA A 10 14.96 -9.71 18.77
C ALA A 10 13.97 -10.80 18.27
N ILE A 11 13.19 -10.49 17.23
CA ILE A 11 12.20 -11.41 16.67
C ILE A 11 12.84 -12.12 15.48
N ASP A 12 13.19 -13.40 15.67
CA ASP A 12 13.65 -14.26 14.57
C ASP A 12 12.49 -14.53 13.59
N ARG A 13 11.33 -14.92 14.11
CA ARG A 13 10.09 -15.14 13.35
C ARG A 13 8.86 -14.87 14.23
N ALA A 14 7.87 -14.20 13.67
CA ALA A 14 6.54 -14.07 14.25
C ALA A 14 5.47 -14.15 13.15
N GLU A 15 4.38 -14.82 13.45
CA GLU A 15 3.16 -14.82 12.64
C GLU A 15 1.99 -14.40 13.52
N VAL A 16 1.25 -13.39 13.08
CA VAL A 16 0.09 -12.87 13.80
C VAL A 16 -1.12 -12.92 12.88
N GLU A 17 -2.14 -13.65 13.31
CA GLU A 17 -3.45 -13.61 12.69
C GLU A 17 -4.21 -12.38 13.22
N LEU A 18 -4.59 -11.48 12.31
CA LEU A 18 -5.33 -10.28 12.62
C LEU A 18 -6.84 -10.54 12.46
N GLY A 19 -7.55 -10.42 13.57
CA GLY A 19 -9.01 -10.42 13.64
C GLY A 19 -9.56 -9.13 14.24
N ASN A 20 -10.87 -9.11 14.55
CA ASN A 20 -11.56 -7.95 15.13
C ASN A 20 -10.94 -7.47 16.46
N LEU A 21 -10.43 -8.42 17.25
CA LEU A 21 -9.64 -8.15 18.44
C LEU A 21 -8.44 -9.08 18.41
N THR A 22 -7.24 -8.50 18.39
CA THR A 22 -5.98 -9.25 18.40
C THR A 22 -5.21 -8.88 19.66
N LEU A 23 -4.95 -9.87 20.53
CA LEU A 23 -4.23 -9.68 21.79
C LEU A 23 -2.81 -10.23 21.67
N ILE A 24 -1.81 -9.38 21.87
CA ILE A 24 -0.39 -9.77 21.92
C ILE A 24 0.06 -9.72 23.37
N CYS A 25 0.27 -10.89 23.98
CA CYS A 25 0.64 -11.03 25.39
C CYS A 25 1.95 -11.82 25.55
N GLY A 26 2.61 -11.67 26.70
CA GLY A 26 3.90 -12.30 26.98
C GLY A 26 4.79 -11.46 27.90
N GLU A 27 5.96 -11.98 28.25
CA GLU A 27 6.92 -11.33 29.15
C GLU A 27 7.47 -10.01 28.61
N ASN A 28 7.93 -9.13 29.51
CA ASN A 28 8.59 -7.90 29.10
C ASN A 28 9.79 -8.20 28.20
N ASN A 29 10.04 -7.31 27.24
CA ASN A 29 11.15 -7.43 26.29
C ASN A 29 11.06 -8.62 25.31
N SER A 30 9.92 -9.31 25.22
CA SER A 30 9.70 -10.43 24.27
C SER A 30 9.32 -10.00 22.84
N GLY A 31 9.59 -8.76 22.44
CA GLY A 31 9.28 -8.25 21.10
C GLY A 31 7.84 -7.78 20.87
N LYS A 32 6.94 -7.82 21.86
CA LYS A 32 5.53 -7.38 21.71
C LYS A 32 5.39 -5.98 21.10
N THR A 33 6.16 -5.01 21.61
CA THR A 33 6.15 -3.63 21.09
C THR A 33 6.60 -3.57 19.63
N TYR A 34 7.61 -4.36 19.25
CA TYR A 34 8.09 -4.42 17.88
C TYR A 34 7.04 -5.01 16.93
N VAL A 35 6.40 -6.12 17.34
CA VAL A 35 5.30 -6.71 16.57
C VAL A 35 4.15 -5.71 16.40
N SER A 36 3.70 -5.08 17.50
CA SER A 36 2.61 -4.09 17.45
C SER A 36 2.96 -2.89 16.57
N TYR A 37 4.18 -2.36 16.65
CA TYR A 37 4.62 -1.21 15.84
C TYR A 37 4.76 -1.57 14.36
N ALA A 38 5.26 -2.77 14.04
CA ALA A 38 5.37 -3.23 12.67
C ALA A 38 3.98 -3.44 12.03
N ILE A 39 3.03 -4.04 12.76
CA ILE A 39 1.65 -4.20 12.28
C ILE A 39 0.98 -2.85 12.11
N TYR A 40 0.98 -2.02 13.15
CA TYR A 40 0.33 -0.70 13.10
C TYR A 40 0.95 0.18 12.02
N GLY A 41 2.28 0.24 11.95
CA GLY A 41 2.99 1.01 10.95
C GLY A 41 2.71 0.52 9.53
N PHE A 42 2.59 -0.80 9.31
CA PHE A 42 2.22 -1.34 8.00
C PHE A 42 0.80 -0.93 7.61
N LEU A 43 -0.17 -1.05 8.52
CA LEU A 43 -1.56 -0.68 8.25
C LEU A 43 -1.71 0.82 7.98
N GLN A 44 -0.99 1.66 8.72
CA GLN A 44 -0.94 3.10 8.48
C GLN A 44 -0.27 3.42 7.13
N PHE A 45 0.87 2.78 6.85
CA PHE A 45 1.54 2.92 5.56
C PHE A 45 0.65 2.48 4.40
N TRP A 46 -0.05 1.35 4.51
CA TRP A 46 -1.01 0.89 3.51
C TRP A 46 -2.12 1.91 3.24
N HIS A 47 -2.61 2.59 4.28
CA HIS A 47 -3.71 3.54 4.15
C HIS A 47 -3.27 4.91 3.58
N ASP A 48 -2.14 5.44 4.06
CA ASP A 48 -1.74 6.83 3.80
C ASP A 48 -0.45 6.98 2.97
N GLY A 49 0.42 5.96 2.98
CA GLY A 49 1.79 6.03 2.46
C GLY A 49 2.02 5.24 1.18
N PHE A 50 1.27 4.16 0.97
CA PHE A 50 1.44 3.28 -0.17
C PHE A 50 0.69 3.81 -1.39
N HIS A 51 1.44 4.04 -2.47
CA HIS A 51 0.94 4.61 -3.71
C HIS A 51 1.35 3.70 -4.88
N PRO A 52 0.49 2.75 -5.29
CA PRO A 52 0.81 1.90 -6.43
C PRO A 52 1.02 2.75 -7.69
N SER A 53 2.03 2.40 -8.47
CA SER A 53 2.36 3.12 -9.71
C SER A 53 1.29 2.89 -10.77
N LEU A 54 0.92 3.95 -11.48
CA LEU A 54 0.06 3.84 -12.67
C LEU A 54 0.89 3.38 -13.87
N PRO A 55 0.31 2.57 -14.78
CA PRO A 55 0.94 2.28 -16.07
C PRO A 55 1.29 3.57 -16.81
N TYR A 56 2.43 3.57 -17.52
CA TYR A 56 2.91 4.74 -18.24
C TYR A 56 1.90 5.22 -19.30
N GLU A 57 1.22 4.28 -19.95
CA GLU A 57 0.18 4.55 -20.95
C GLU A 57 -0.99 5.33 -20.33
N ALA A 58 -1.41 4.97 -19.11
CA ALA A 58 -2.45 5.70 -18.40
C ALA A 58 -2.01 7.12 -18.03
N LEU A 59 -0.74 7.33 -17.68
CA LEU A 59 -0.20 8.67 -17.44
C LEU A 59 -0.24 9.54 -18.70
N VAL A 60 0.09 8.97 -19.86
CA VAL A 60 0.00 9.64 -21.17
C VAL A 60 -1.44 10.00 -21.50
N GLU A 61 -2.38 9.08 -21.28
CA GLU A 61 -3.81 9.33 -21.51
C GLU A 61 -4.36 10.41 -20.59
N ILE A 62 -4.05 10.37 -19.29
CA ILE A 62 -4.45 11.43 -18.34
C ILE A 62 -3.89 12.78 -18.79
N ARG A 63 -2.64 12.83 -19.27
CA ARG A 63 -2.01 14.07 -19.74
C ARG A 63 -2.70 14.61 -21.00
N ASP A 64 -2.98 13.76 -21.98
CA ASP A 64 -3.43 14.17 -23.32
C ASP A 64 -4.95 14.29 -23.43
N ARG A 65 -5.70 13.50 -22.65
CA ARG A 65 -7.17 13.37 -22.72
C ARG A 65 -7.87 13.74 -21.41
N PHE A 66 -7.13 14.05 -20.36
CA PHE A 66 -7.65 14.31 -19.00
C PHE A 66 -8.32 13.11 -18.33
N GLU A 67 -8.25 11.93 -18.93
CA GLU A 67 -8.87 10.73 -18.44
C GLU A 67 -8.13 9.50 -18.97
N ALA A 68 -8.03 8.46 -18.14
CA ALA A 68 -7.55 7.15 -18.53
C ALA A 68 -8.37 6.04 -17.86
N ALA A 69 -8.54 4.93 -18.59
CA ALA A 69 -9.07 3.69 -18.05
C ALA A 69 -7.91 2.75 -17.70
N VAL A 70 -7.80 2.37 -16.43
CA VAL A 70 -6.72 1.52 -15.91
C VAL A 70 -7.28 0.14 -15.62
N ASP A 71 -6.85 -0.86 -16.37
CA ASP A 71 -7.19 -2.26 -16.10
C ASP A 71 -6.52 -2.75 -14.81
N ILE A 72 -7.34 -3.23 -13.88
CA ILE A 72 -6.91 -3.80 -12.59
C ILE A 72 -7.21 -5.29 -12.47
N SER A 73 -7.57 -5.97 -13.57
CA SER A 73 -7.88 -7.40 -13.60
C SER A 73 -6.79 -8.27 -12.98
N ASN A 74 -5.52 -7.92 -13.20
CA ASN A 74 -4.37 -8.63 -12.61
C ASN A 74 -4.31 -8.51 -11.09
N TYR A 75 -4.60 -7.33 -10.54
CA TYR A 75 -4.64 -7.11 -9.08
C TYR A 75 -5.88 -7.74 -8.44
N LEU A 76 -7.00 -7.80 -9.16
CA LEU A 76 -8.21 -8.47 -8.72
C LEU A 76 -8.06 -10.00 -8.73
N SER A 77 -7.38 -10.57 -9.72
CA SER A 77 -7.13 -12.01 -9.79
C SER A 77 -5.97 -12.47 -8.90
N ASN A 78 -4.98 -11.60 -8.65
CA ASN A 78 -3.85 -11.87 -7.79
C ASN A 78 -3.53 -10.69 -6.86
N PRO A 79 -4.27 -10.53 -5.75
CA PRO A 79 -3.98 -9.53 -4.70
C PRO A 79 -2.55 -9.52 -4.18
N ARG A 80 -1.83 -10.66 -4.28
CA ARG A 80 -0.47 -10.73 -3.74
C ARG A 80 0.47 -9.76 -4.43
N LEU A 81 0.26 -9.47 -5.71
CA LEU A 81 1.09 -8.52 -6.46
C LEU A 81 1.19 -7.17 -5.74
N ILE A 82 0.06 -6.58 -5.38
CA ILE A 82 0.02 -5.27 -4.71
C ILE A 82 0.41 -5.35 -3.22
N LEU A 83 0.10 -6.47 -2.56
CA LEU A 83 0.45 -6.67 -1.15
C LEU A 83 1.96 -6.87 -0.95
N ASP A 84 2.61 -7.61 -1.85
CA ASP A 84 4.04 -7.88 -1.81
C ASP A 84 4.81 -6.58 -2.09
N ASP A 85 4.41 -5.80 -3.09
CA ASP A 85 4.96 -4.47 -3.36
C ASP A 85 4.88 -3.56 -2.13
N ALA A 86 3.71 -3.52 -1.47
CA ALA A 86 3.53 -2.73 -0.26
C ALA A 86 4.39 -3.23 0.91
N CYS A 87 4.57 -4.55 1.06
CA CYS A 87 5.42 -5.11 2.09
C CYS A 87 6.90 -4.77 1.86
N GLU A 88 7.36 -4.83 0.61
CA GLU A 88 8.73 -4.45 0.24
C GLU A 88 9.00 -2.97 0.49
N GLU A 89 8.08 -2.09 0.08
CA GLU A 89 8.20 -0.66 0.29
C GLU A 89 8.12 -0.31 1.78
N TYR A 90 7.20 -0.94 2.52
CA TYR A 90 7.09 -0.75 3.96
C TYR A 90 8.36 -1.20 4.70
N THR A 91 8.98 -2.31 4.28
CA THR A 91 10.23 -2.80 4.87
C THR A 91 11.33 -1.75 4.76
N LYS A 92 11.39 -1.01 3.66
CA LYS A 92 12.33 0.12 3.46
C LYS A 92 12.00 1.31 4.37
N ASN A 93 10.76 1.45 4.83
CA ASN A 93 10.29 2.51 5.72
C ASN A 93 10.43 2.18 7.23
N LEU A 94 10.80 0.94 7.59
CA LEU A 94 11.04 0.55 8.98
C LEU A 94 12.03 1.45 9.76
N PRO A 95 13.13 1.96 9.17
CA PRO A 95 14.02 2.88 9.85
C PRO A 95 13.30 4.13 10.38
N THR A 96 12.34 4.65 9.61
CA THR A 96 11.48 5.78 10.01
C THR A 96 10.52 5.37 11.12
N VAL A 97 9.82 4.25 10.95
CA VAL A 97 8.83 3.73 11.91
C VAL A 97 9.45 3.51 13.29
N PHE A 98 10.66 2.95 13.33
CA PHE A 98 11.37 2.62 14.57
C PHE A 98 12.37 3.70 15.00
N ALA A 99 12.45 4.83 14.29
CA ALA A 99 13.44 5.89 14.50
C ALA A 99 14.85 5.34 14.71
N SER A 100 15.28 4.43 13.83
CA SER A 100 16.52 3.67 13.98
C SER A 100 17.33 3.60 12.69
N ALA A 101 18.57 3.12 12.80
CA ALA A 101 19.47 3.05 11.65
C ALA A 101 19.03 2.00 10.63
N VAL A 102 19.16 2.33 9.34
CA VAL A 102 18.78 1.47 8.20
C VAL A 102 19.38 0.06 8.30
N GLY A 103 20.65 -0.03 8.70
CA GLY A 103 21.36 -1.31 8.79
C GLY A 103 20.75 -2.32 9.77
N ARG A 104 19.86 -1.91 10.69
CA ARG A 104 19.18 -2.80 11.64
C ARG A 104 18.07 -3.64 10.98
N PHE A 105 17.61 -3.24 9.80
CA PHE A 105 16.48 -3.87 9.10
C PHE A 105 16.87 -4.52 7.78
N LYS A 106 18.18 -4.58 7.47
CA LYS A 106 18.69 -5.08 6.19
C LYS A 106 18.25 -6.51 5.86
N ASP A 107 18.04 -7.33 6.90
CA ASP A 107 17.64 -8.73 6.80
C ASP A 107 16.17 -8.94 7.21
N THR A 108 15.46 -7.86 7.55
CA THR A 108 14.05 -7.93 7.96
C THR A 108 13.18 -8.23 6.75
N LEU A 109 12.25 -9.16 6.93
CA LEU A 109 11.23 -9.49 5.94
C LEU A 109 9.86 -9.31 6.57
N ILE A 110 8.97 -8.63 5.84
CA ILE A 110 7.56 -8.48 6.18
C ILE A 110 6.74 -9.13 5.06
N SER A 111 5.70 -9.84 5.44
CA SER A 111 4.70 -10.33 4.50
C SER A 111 3.31 -10.16 5.09
N PHE A 112 2.35 -9.90 4.22
CA PHE A 112 0.96 -9.75 4.58
C PHE A 112 0.08 -10.55 3.64
N SER A 113 -0.91 -11.24 4.20
CA SER A 113 -1.84 -12.05 3.42
C SER A 113 -3.27 -11.90 3.92
N ILE A 114 -4.19 -12.01 2.98
CA ILE A 114 -5.63 -11.98 3.23
C ILE A 114 -6.23 -13.31 2.78
N ASP A 115 -7.13 -13.86 3.59
CA ASP A 115 -7.74 -15.17 3.34
C ASP A 115 -8.79 -15.11 2.23
N SER A 116 -9.43 -13.96 2.10
CA SER A 116 -10.41 -13.67 1.05
C SER A 116 -10.39 -12.19 0.71
N GLN A 117 -10.54 -11.87 -0.59
CA GLN A 117 -10.87 -10.52 -1.00
C GLN A 117 -12.37 -10.28 -0.86
N PRO A 118 -12.80 -9.13 -0.32
CA PRO A 118 -14.18 -8.71 -0.46
C PRO A 118 -14.51 -8.50 -1.94
N ALA A 119 -15.77 -8.71 -2.30
CA ALA A 119 -16.23 -8.43 -3.66
C ALA A 119 -15.91 -6.96 -4.02
N PRO A 120 -15.41 -6.68 -5.24
CA PRO A 120 -15.17 -5.32 -5.69
C PRO A 120 -16.44 -4.47 -5.57
N GLN A 121 -16.39 -3.45 -4.71
CA GLN A 121 -17.49 -2.49 -4.58
C GLN A 121 -17.23 -1.29 -5.47
N SER A 122 -18.31 -0.60 -5.85
CA SER A 122 -18.18 0.72 -6.45
C SER A 122 -17.56 1.69 -5.45
N PHE A 123 -16.66 2.54 -5.91
CA PHE A 123 -16.16 3.64 -5.09
C PHE A 123 -15.83 4.84 -5.97
N GLU A 124 -15.82 6.00 -5.33
CA GLU A 124 -15.29 7.23 -5.87
C GLU A 124 -14.36 7.83 -4.83
N ARG A 125 -13.18 8.28 -5.26
CA ARG A 125 -12.23 8.95 -4.38
C ARG A 125 -11.55 10.08 -5.12
N LEU A 126 -11.46 11.22 -4.43
CA LEU A 126 -10.68 12.38 -4.85
C LEU A 126 -9.27 12.27 -4.26
N PHE A 127 -8.25 12.48 -5.09
CA PHE A 127 -6.85 12.50 -4.68
C PHE A 127 -6.21 13.78 -5.16
N LYS A 128 -5.22 14.26 -4.39
CA LYS A 128 -4.40 15.42 -4.75
C LYS A 128 -2.97 15.00 -4.93
N VAL A 129 -2.38 15.37 -6.07
CA VAL A 129 -0.95 15.22 -6.31
C VAL A 129 -0.39 16.61 -6.59
N GLY A 130 0.26 17.17 -5.57
CA GLY A 130 0.61 18.59 -5.57
C GLY A 130 -0.64 19.48 -5.63
N GLU A 131 -0.75 20.29 -6.69
CA GLU A 131 -1.92 21.16 -6.93
C GLU A 131 -2.94 20.53 -7.89
N ALA A 132 -2.64 19.38 -8.50
CA ALA A 132 -3.57 18.69 -9.39
C ALA A 132 -4.54 17.82 -8.60
N GLU A 133 -5.80 17.83 -9.02
CA GLU A 133 -6.88 17.03 -8.44
C GLU A 133 -7.34 15.97 -9.42
N PHE A 134 -7.44 14.73 -8.94
CA PHE A 134 -7.89 13.57 -9.71
C PHE A 134 -9.05 12.90 -9.01
N VAL A 135 -10.05 12.48 -9.78
CA VAL A 135 -11.11 11.60 -9.31
C VAL A 135 -10.87 10.22 -9.89
N VAL A 136 -10.79 9.23 -9.01
CA VAL A 136 -10.79 7.82 -9.42
C VAL A 136 -12.15 7.25 -9.09
N THR A 137 -12.78 6.67 -10.10
CA THR A 137 -14.05 5.95 -9.94
C THR A 137 -13.88 4.49 -10.33
N LYS A 138 -14.64 3.65 -9.64
CA LYS A 138 -14.82 2.25 -9.96
C LYS A 138 -16.30 1.93 -9.93
N ALA A 139 -16.83 1.37 -11.02
CA ALA A 139 -18.18 0.85 -11.03
C ALA A 139 -18.26 -0.55 -10.37
N GLU A 140 -19.43 -0.92 -9.88
CA GLU A 140 -19.65 -2.24 -9.28
C GLU A 140 -19.38 -3.35 -10.32
N GLY A 141 -18.59 -4.36 -9.94
CA GLY A 141 -18.22 -5.46 -10.83
C GLY A 141 -17.24 -5.11 -11.96
N ALA A 142 -16.83 -3.84 -12.11
CA ALA A 142 -15.88 -3.44 -13.14
C ALA A 142 -14.44 -3.86 -12.78
N THR A 143 -13.67 -4.21 -13.82
CA THR A 143 -12.24 -4.50 -13.75
C THR A 143 -11.37 -3.31 -14.17
N GLU A 144 -11.98 -2.17 -14.44
CA GLU A 144 -11.30 -0.94 -14.81
C GLU A 144 -11.52 0.13 -13.74
N LEU A 145 -10.47 0.93 -13.49
CA LEU A 145 -10.55 2.19 -12.76
C LEU A 145 -10.55 3.33 -13.76
N LEU A 146 -11.52 4.22 -13.67
CA LEU A 146 -11.50 5.46 -14.45
C LEU A 146 -10.80 6.53 -13.62
N VAL A 147 -9.71 7.10 -14.16
CA VAL A 147 -8.94 8.16 -13.52
C VAL A 147 -9.11 9.43 -14.34
N SER A 148 -9.77 10.45 -13.79
CA SER A 148 -10.06 11.70 -14.48
C SER A 148 -9.41 12.89 -13.76
N ALA A 149 -8.79 13.81 -14.49
CA ALA A 149 -8.25 15.06 -13.96
C ALA A 149 -9.36 16.12 -13.82
N VAL A 150 -9.53 16.68 -12.62
CA VAL A 150 -10.62 17.62 -12.29
C VAL A 150 -10.19 19.08 -12.39
N SER A 151 -8.98 19.40 -11.94
CA SER A 151 -8.41 20.73 -12.06
C SER A 151 -6.95 20.68 -12.52
N LEU A 152 -6.65 21.49 -13.54
CA LEU A 152 -5.34 21.54 -14.17
C LEU A 152 -4.54 22.68 -13.54
N SER A 153 -3.52 22.34 -12.75
CA SER A 153 -2.41 23.27 -12.52
C SER A 153 -1.48 23.21 -13.74
N THR A 154 -0.79 24.31 -14.05
CA THR A 154 0.22 24.41 -15.12
C THR A 154 1.36 23.37 -15.00
N LYS A 155 1.43 22.62 -13.89
CA LYS A 155 2.40 21.56 -13.62
C LYS A 155 2.03 20.17 -14.16
N MET A 156 0.80 19.90 -14.60
CA MET A 156 0.47 18.61 -15.25
C MET A 156 1.23 18.39 -16.57
N ILE A 157 1.74 19.46 -17.20
CA ILE A 157 2.67 19.40 -18.34
C ILE A 157 4.00 18.73 -17.94
N ASN A 158 4.32 18.69 -16.64
CA ASN A 158 5.56 18.15 -16.07
C ASN A 158 5.33 16.90 -15.20
N LEU A 159 4.27 16.12 -15.45
CA LEU A 159 4.22 14.75 -14.90
C LEU A 159 5.54 14.05 -15.29
N PRO A 160 6.34 13.57 -14.32
CA PRO A 160 7.61 12.95 -14.63
C PRO A 160 7.33 11.70 -15.47
N LEU A 161 7.77 11.75 -16.72
CA LEU A 161 7.70 10.61 -17.65
C LEU A 161 8.88 9.65 -17.44
N GLY A 162 9.48 9.62 -16.25
CA GLY A 162 10.65 8.81 -15.91
C GLY A 162 11.04 8.93 -14.46
#